data_AF-A0A7Y3NFW7-F1
#
_entry.id   AF-A0A7Y3NFW7-F1
#
_cell.length_a   1.000
_cell.length_b   1.000
_cell.length_c   1.000
_cell.angle_alpha   90.00
_cell.angle_beta   90.00
_cell.angle_gamma   90.00
#
_symmetry.space_group_name_H-M   'P 1'
#
loop_
_entity.id
_entity.type
_entity.pdbx_description
1 polymer ?
#
loop_
_entity_poly.entity_id
_entity_poly.type
_entity_poly.pdbx_seq_one_letter_code
_entity_poly.pdbx_strand_id
1 'polypeptide(L)'
;MKELVRCKACGYVMEKSALGEVCPACGVKAQMFEPFEEKVTGLRHLLLELDIHPITVHLPETLAALLLVFTLIFPLIPANLQDKFLWPTTQILSWLFPLAVAAGFVTGLWDAKVRYRKVTTPILVRKIGLGTLLFLTSIAQAVLVSVGTGFQSFGRGSVT
;
A
#
# COMPACT_ATOMS: atom_id res chain seq x y z
N MET A 1 -30.27 5.79 15.88
CA MET A 1 -29.26 6.50 15.07
C MET A 1 -28.66 7.56 15.98
N LYS A 2 -27.34 7.71 16.02
CA LYS A 2 -26.70 8.73 16.86
C LYS A 2 -26.90 10.10 16.20
N GLU A 3 -27.51 11.05 16.90
CA GLU A 3 -27.64 12.42 16.40
C GLU A 3 -26.25 13.08 16.43
N LEU A 4 -25.69 13.34 15.25
CA LEU A 4 -24.41 14.02 15.12
C LEU A 4 -24.62 15.52 14.95
N VAL A 5 -23.70 16.30 15.50
CA VAL A 5 -23.65 17.75 15.37
C VAL A 5 -22.28 18.17 14.86
N ARG A 6 -22.25 19.21 14.02
CA ARG A 6 -21.03 19.77 13.44
C ARG A 6 -20.86 21.22 13.86
N CYS A 7 -19.67 21.59 14.30
CA CYS A 7 -19.31 22.98 14.59
C CYS A 7 -19.19 23.78 13.29
N LYS A 8 -19.95 24.87 13.15
CA LYS A 8 -19.84 25.78 11.98
C LYS A 8 -18.48 26.46 11.83
N ALA A 9 -17.79 26.70 12.95
CA ALA A 9 -16.54 27.47 12.95
C ALA A 9 -15.33 26.66 12.45
N CYS A 10 -15.18 25.41 12.91
CA CYS A 10 -14.01 24.57 12.59
C CYS A 10 -14.35 23.27 11.86
N GLY A 11 -15.63 22.89 11.78
CA GLY A 11 -16.07 21.66 11.13
C GLY A 11 -15.99 20.40 11.99
N TYR A 12 -15.64 20.49 13.29
CA TYR A 12 -15.60 19.35 14.21
C TYR A 12 -16.97 18.67 14.33
N VAL A 13 -17.02 17.34 14.23
CA VAL A 13 -18.25 16.52 14.30
C VAL A 13 -18.22 15.66 15.55
N MET A 14 -19.32 15.61 16.29
CA MET A 14 -19.46 14.78 17.49
C MET A 14 -20.91 14.36 17.74
N GLU A 15 -21.12 13.41 18.65
CA GLU A 15 -22.46 13.05 19.12
C GLU A 15 -23.05 14.21 19.94
N LYS A 16 -24.33 14.53 19.69
CA LYS A 16 -25.07 15.58 20.41
C LYS A 16 -25.13 15.35 21.92
N SER A 17 -25.14 14.10 22.35
CA SER A 17 -25.11 13.69 23.77
C SER A 17 -23.81 14.06 24.49
N ALA A 18 -22.70 14.17 23.75
CA ALA A 18 -21.40 14.53 24.29
C ALA A 18 -21.10 16.04 24.23
N LEU A 19 -22.04 16.85 23.72
CA LEU A 19 -21.86 18.28 23.52
C LEU A 19 -21.86 19.02 24.87
N GLY A 20 -20.71 19.56 25.25
CA GLY A 20 -20.58 20.48 26.40
C GLY A 20 -20.95 21.92 26.06
N GLU A 21 -20.51 22.88 26.88
CA GLU A 21 -20.79 24.32 26.66
C GLU A 21 -19.95 24.93 25.53
N VAL A 22 -18.78 24.34 25.25
CA VAL A 22 -17.81 24.81 24.26
C VAL A 22 -17.37 23.68 23.33
N CYS A 23 -17.03 24.05 22.10
CA CYS A 23 -16.43 23.14 21.14
C CYS A 23 -15.04 22.69 21.65
N PRO A 24 -14.79 21.39 21.82
CA PRO A 24 -13.49 20.91 22.33
C PRO A 24 -12.34 21.17 21.34
N ALA A 25 -12.64 21.36 20.05
CA ALA A 25 -11.63 21.60 19.03
C ALA A 25 -11.21 23.07 18.90
N CYS A 26 -12.15 24.02 19.03
CA CYS A 26 -11.88 25.45 18.74
C CYS A 26 -12.40 26.44 19.79
N GLY A 27 -13.07 25.97 20.85
CA GLY A 27 -13.48 26.81 21.98
C GLY A 27 -14.71 27.70 21.76
N VAL A 28 -15.35 27.68 20.58
CA VAL A 28 -16.59 28.44 20.36
C VAL A 28 -17.76 27.85 21.16
N LYS A 29 -18.74 28.68 21.51
CA LYS A 29 -19.94 28.26 22.26
C LYS A 29 -20.75 27.19 21.50
N ALA A 30 -21.42 26.31 22.24
CA ALA A 30 -22.25 25.23 21.72
C ALA A 30 -23.35 25.67 20.73
N GLN A 31 -23.81 26.93 20.79
CA GLN A 31 -24.78 27.50 19.86
C GLN A 31 -24.30 27.51 18.39
N MET A 32 -22.99 27.37 18.16
CA MET A 32 -22.41 27.33 16.82
C MET A 32 -22.48 25.93 16.17
N PHE A 33 -23.08 24.94 16.82
CA PHE A 33 -23.27 23.60 16.27
C PHE A 33 -24.56 23.48 15.45
N GLU A 34 -24.48 22.77 14.34
CA GLU A 34 -25.63 22.43 13.48
C GLU A 34 -25.83 20.91 13.40
N PRO A 35 -27.07 20.42 13.20
CA PRO A 35 -27.32 19.01 12.97
C PRO A 35 -26.56 18.55 11.73
N PHE A 36 -25.83 17.45 11.88
CA PHE A 36 -25.04 16.87 10.81
C PHE A 36 -25.54 15.47 10.53
N GLU A 37 -26.02 15.25 9.32
CA GLU A 37 -26.25 13.91 8.82
C GLU A 37 -25.01 13.44 8.08
N GLU A 38 -24.40 12.38 8.59
CA GLU A 38 -23.30 11.74 7.90
C GLU A 38 -23.81 11.10 6.61
N LYS A 39 -23.46 11.70 5.47
CA LYS A 39 -23.91 11.26 4.15
C LYS A 39 -23.20 10.00 3.65
N VAL A 40 -22.30 9.45 4.45
CA VAL A 40 -21.45 8.31 4.10
C VAL A 40 -21.98 7.09 4.82
N THR A 41 -22.31 6.03 4.08
CA THR A 41 -22.77 4.77 4.67
C THR A 41 -21.66 4.15 5.54
N GLY A 42 -22.02 3.48 6.64
CA GLY A 42 -21.05 2.95 7.61
C GLY A 42 -19.96 2.05 6.99
N LEU A 43 -20.33 1.25 5.98
CA LEU A 43 -19.37 0.39 5.24
C LEU A 43 -18.36 1.22 4.43
N ARG A 44 -18.79 2.37 3.89
CA ARG A 44 -17.92 3.29 3.17
C ARG A 44 -17.03 4.08 4.13
N HIS A 45 -17.53 4.45 5.31
CA HIS A 45 -16.74 5.08 6.37
C HIS A 45 -15.62 4.14 6.85
N LEU A 46 -15.96 2.88 7.14
CA LEU A 46 -14.98 1.86 7.53
C LEU A 46 -13.89 1.66 6.46
N LEU A 47 -14.26 1.62 5.17
CA LEU A 47 -13.29 1.52 4.08
C LEU A 47 -12.38 2.74 3.96
N LEU A 48 -12.91 3.94 4.23
CA LEU A 48 -12.16 5.20 4.22
C LEU A 48 -11.19 5.29 5.40
N GLU A 49 -11.56 4.76 6.56
CA GLU A 49 -10.70 4.69 7.74
C GLU A 49 -9.62 3.61 7.62
N LEU A 50 -9.89 2.53 6.89
CA LEU A 50 -8.99 1.38 6.81
C LEU A 50 -7.77 1.60 5.88
N ASP A 51 -7.59 2.79 5.27
CA ASP A 51 -6.44 3.20 4.43
C ASP A 51 -5.78 2.02 3.66
N ILE A 52 -6.63 1.22 3.00
CA ILE A 52 -6.26 -0.10 2.47
C ILE A 52 -5.19 0.04 1.38
N HIS A 53 -5.25 1.12 0.61
CA HIS A 53 -4.30 1.38 -0.48
C HIS A 53 -2.87 1.66 0.03
N PRO A 54 -2.64 2.56 1.02
CA PRO A 54 -1.36 2.64 1.71
C PRO A 54 -0.85 1.31 2.27
N ILE A 55 -1.69 0.55 2.97
CA ILE A 55 -1.28 -0.72 3.57
C ILE A 55 -0.79 -1.73 2.53
N THR A 56 -1.49 -1.80 1.40
CA THR A 56 -1.22 -2.79 0.35
C THR A 56 -0.10 -2.39 -0.60
N VAL A 57 0.23 -1.10 -0.72
CA VAL A 57 1.39 -0.64 -1.51
C VAL A 57 2.72 -0.79 -0.74
N HIS A 58 2.69 -0.78 0.59
CA HIS A 58 3.88 -1.02 1.41
C HIS A 58 4.39 -2.48 1.32
N LEU A 59 3.51 -3.45 1.02
CA LEU A 59 3.92 -4.84 0.81
C LEU A 59 4.87 -5.02 -0.39
N PRO A 60 4.52 -4.61 -1.63
CA PRO A 60 5.46 -4.68 -2.74
C PRO A 60 6.69 -3.78 -2.52
N GLU A 61 6.56 -2.64 -1.85
CA GLU A 61 7.70 -1.78 -1.51
C GLU A 61 8.74 -2.50 -0.63
N THR A 62 8.29 -3.15 0.45
CA THR A 62 9.17 -3.91 1.35
C THR A 62 9.77 -5.15 0.67
N LEU A 63 9.00 -5.83 -0.18
CA LEU A 63 9.51 -6.95 -0.99
C LEU A 63 10.60 -6.51 -1.97
N ALA A 64 10.40 -5.38 -2.66
CA ALA A 64 11.40 -4.83 -3.57
C ALA A 64 12.70 -4.47 -2.83
N ALA A 65 12.59 -3.84 -1.66
CA ALA A 65 13.74 -3.53 -0.82
C ALA A 65 14.48 -4.80 -0.36
N LEU A 66 13.75 -5.83 0.06
CA LEU A 66 14.34 -7.10 0.49
C LEU A 66 15.06 -7.83 -0.65
N LEU A 67 14.45 -7.88 -1.85
CA LEU A 67 15.06 -8.45 -3.05
C LEU A 67 16.35 -7.71 -3.44
N LEU A 68 16.36 -6.38 -3.33
CA LEU A 68 17.57 -5.58 -3.54
C LEU A 68 18.67 -5.95 -2.53
N VAL A 69 18.33 -6.01 -1.24
CA VAL A 69 19.28 -6.40 -0.19
C VAL A 69 19.85 -7.79 -0.46
N PHE A 70 19.02 -8.77 -0.79
CA PHE A 70 19.48 -10.15 -1.09
C PHE A 70 20.40 -10.20 -2.30
N THR A 71 20.12 -9.39 -3.33
CA THR A 71 20.99 -9.28 -4.51
C THR A 71 22.35 -8.66 -4.15
N LEU A 72 22.38 -7.65 -3.27
CA LEU A 72 23.62 -6.97 -2.86
C LEU A 72 24.48 -7.82 -1.93
N ILE A 73 23.88 -8.60 -1.03
CA ILE A 73 24.63 -9.47 -0.11
C ILE A 73 25.05 -10.79 -0.75
N PHE A 74 24.43 -11.19 -1.86
CA PHE A 74 24.72 -12.45 -2.56
C PHE A 74 26.23 -12.72 -2.73
N PRO A 75 27.06 -11.79 -3.28
CA PRO A 75 28.49 -12.03 -3.45
C PRO A 75 29.31 -12.06 -2.15
N LEU A 76 28.76 -11.60 -1.02
CA LEU A 76 29.48 -11.51 0.26
C LEU A 76 29.35 -12.78 1.11
N ILE A 77 28.43 -13.69 0.75
CA ILE A 77 28.08 -14.87 1.54
C ILE A 77 28.73 -16.12 0.90
N PRO A 78 29.22 -17.10 1.69
CA PRO A 78 29.83 -18.30 1.14
C PRO A 78 28.84 -19.18 0.36
N ALA A 79 29.34 -19.88 -0.67
CA ALA A 79 28.54 -20.64 -1.63
C ALA A 79 27.58 -21.67 -0.99
N ASN A 80 28.00 -22.30 0.12
CA ASN A 80 27.17 -23.26 0.85
C ASN A 80 25.89 -22.64 1.44
N LEU A 81 25.90 -21.36 1.80
CA LEU A 81 24.74 -20.62 2.29
C LEU A 81 23.93 -20.02 1.14
N GLN A 82 24.58 -19.66 0.03
CA GLN A 82 23.92 -19.13 -1.16
C GLN A 82 22.89 -20.13 -1.71
N ASP A 83 23.32 -21.37 -1.97
CA ASP A 83 22.48 -22.40 -2.58
C ASP A 83 21.39 -22.91 -1.64
N LYS A 84 21.68 -22.98 -0.34
CA LYS A 84 20.74 -23.50 0.67
C LYS A 84 19.66 -22.51 1.07
N PHE A 85 19.98 -21.20 1.10
CA PHE A 85 19.09 -20.20 1.70
C PHE A 85 18.78 -19.03 0.77
N LEU A 86 19.80 -18.31 0.29
CA LEU A 86 19.60 -17.06 -0.47
C LEU A 86 18.87 -17.31 -1.79
N TRP A 87 19.25 -18.34 -2.53
CA TRP A 87 18.67 -18.63 -3.83
C TRP A 87 17.19 -19.05 -3.75
N PRO A 88 16.81 -20.09 -2.96
CA PRO A 88 15.40 -20.43 -2.78
C PRO A 88 14.55 -19.28 -2.24
N THR A 89 15.09 -18.48 -1.30
CA THR A 89 14.34 -17.37 -0.71
C THR A 89 14.13 -16.25 -1.72
N THR A 90 15.15 -15.90 -2.51
CA THR A 90 15.02 -14.91 -3.59
C THR A 90 14.01 -15.37 -4.64
N GLN A 91 13.96 -16.66 -4.99
CA GLN A 91 12.95 -17.19 -5.91
C GLN A 91 11.52 -17.02 -5.36
N ILE A 92 11.28 -17.42 -4.12
CA ILE A 92 9.95 -17.31 -3.48
C ILE A 92 9.51 -15.84 -3.45
N LEU A 93 10.39 -14.94 -3.01
CA LEU A 93 10.09 -13.51 -2.94
C LEU A 93 9.83 -12.90 -4.33
N SER A 94 10.57 -13.35 -5.34
CA SER A 94 10.40 -12.89 -6.73
C SER A 94 9.04 -13.28 -7.31
N TRP A 95 8.51 -14.46 -6.96
CA TRP A 95 7.17 -14.88 -7.38
C TRP A 95 6.05 -14.23 -6.56
N LEU A 96 6.32 -13.91 -5.29
CA LEU A 96 5.38 -13.19 -4.44
C LEU A 96 5.24 -11.71 -4.83
N PHE A 97 6.32 -11.09 -5.31
CA PHE A 97 6.36 -9.67 -5.68
C PHE A 97 5.29 -9.25 -6.71
N PRO A 98 5.12 -9.91 -7.88
CA PRO A 98 4.07 -9.53 -8.84
C PRO A 98 2.66 -9.70 -8.27
N LEU A 99 2.44 -10.68 -7.39
CA LEU A 99 1.15 -10.86 -6.70
C LEU A 99 0.86 -9.70 -5.74
N ALA A 100 1.87 -9.25 -4.99
CA ALA A 100 1.77 -8.09 -4.11
C ALA A 100 1.50 -6.80 -4.89
N VAL A 101 2.18 -6.60 -6.03
CA VAL A 101 1.94 -5.44 -6.91
C VAL A 101 0.51 -5.46 -7.47
N ALA A 102 0.02 -6.64 -7.91
CA ALA A 102 -1.36 -6.79 -8.38
C ALA A 102 -2.39 -6.44 -7.28
N ALA A 103 -2.17 -6.90 -6.05
CA ALA A 103 -3.04 -6.58 -4.91
C ALA A 103 -3.05 -5.07 -4.61
N GLY A 104 -1.88 -4.42 -4.58
CA GLY A 104 -1.77 -2.96 -4.41
C GLY A 104 -2.43 -2.15 -5.55
N PHE A 105 -2.37 -2.67 -6.78
CA PHE A 105 -2.99 -2.04 -7.94
C PHE A 105 -4.53 -2.12 -7.86
N VAL A 106 -5.09 -3.30 -7.58
CA VAL A 106 -6.54 -3.51 -7.47
C VAL A 106 -7.13 -2.67 -6.34
N THR A 107 -6.50 -2.68 -5.17
CA THR A 107 -6.93 -1.91 -4.01
C THR A 107 -6.80 -0.40 -4.24
N GLY A 108 -5.79 0.06 -4.98
CA GLY A 108 -5.66 1.46 -5.41
C GLY A 108 -6.76 1.91 -6.36
N LEU A 109 -7.18 1.05 -7.30
CA LEU A 109 -8.33 1.32 -8.17
C LEU A 109 -9.65 1.37 -7.38
N TRP A 110 -9.78 0.48 -6.39
CA TRP A 110 -10.93 0.48 -5.50
C TRP A 110 -10.99 1.75 -4.65
N ASP A 111 -9.87 2.14 -4.01
CA ASP A 111 -9.77 3.36 -3.21
C ASP A 111 -10.09 4.60 -4.04
N ALA A 112 -9.58 4.68 -5.27
CA ALA A 112 -9.92 5.75 -6.20
C ALA A 112 -11.43 5.85 -6.49
N LYS A 113 -12.11 4.72 -6.67
CA LYS A 113 -13.56 4.68 -6.92
C LYS A 113 -14.35 5.09 -5.67
N VAL A 114 -13.92 4.65 -4.49
CA VAL A 114 -14.55 5.00 -3.22
C VAL A 114 -14.37 6.49 -2.90
N ARG A 115 -13.17 7.05 -3.11
CA ARG A 115 -12.80 8.42 -2.74
C ARG A 115 -13.24 9.47 -3.76
N TYR A 116 -12.93 9.26 -5.04
CA TYR A 116 -13.11 10.27 -6.08
C TYR A 116 -14.28 9.99 -7.04
N ARG A 117 -14.90 8.80 -6.97
CA ARG A 117 -15.96 8.31 -7.90
C ARG A 117 -15.56 8.31 -9.39
N LYS A 118 -14.34 8.72 -9.73
CA LYS A 118 -13.78 8.82 -11.07
C LYS A 118 -12.35 8.32 -11.05
N VAL A 119 -11.98 7.55 -12.07
CA VAL A 119 -10.63 6.98 -12.22
C VAL A 119 -9.75 7.81 -13.18
N THR A 120 -10.35 8.81 -13.85
CA THR A 120 -9.73 9.58 -14.94
C THR A 120 -9.09 10.90 -14.50
N THR A 121 -8.91 11.12 -13.18
CA THR A 121 -8.25 12.35 -12.72
C THR A 121 -6.77 12.34 -13.11
N PRO A 122 -6.17 13.48 -13.49
CA PRO A 122 -4.84 13.51 -14.11
C PRO A 122 -3.74 12.95 -13.20
N ILE A 123 -3.84 13.16 -11.89
CA ILE A 123 -2.91 12.59 -10.90
C ILE A 123 -3.07 11.07 -10.81
N LEU A 124 -4.30 10.57 -10.87
CA LEU A 124 -4.60 9.15 -10.74
C LEU A 124 -4.19 8.36 -11.99
N VAL A 125 -4.38 8.93 -13.18
CA VAL A 125 -3.91 8.31 -14.44
C VAL A 125 -2.38 8.14 -14.43
N ARG A 126 -1.63 9.12 -13.90
CA ARG A 126 -0.17 8.97 -13.70
C ARG A 126 0.17 7.84 -12.73
N LYS A 127 -0.55 7.72 -11.61
CA LYS A 127 -0.36 6.62 -10.63
C LYS A 127 -0.66 5.25 -11.25
N ILE A 128 -1.71 5.15 -12.05
CA ILE A 128 -2.06 3.93 -12.79
C ILE A 128 -0.92 3.58 -13.76
N GLY A 129 -0.42 4.55 -14.53
CA GLY A 129 0.71 4.34 -15.44
C GLY A 129 1.97 3.81 -14.74
N LEU A 130 2.35 4.41 -13.61
CA LEU A 130 3.48 3.94 -12.79
C LEU A 130 3.22 2.53 -12.21
N GLY A 131 2.01 2.26 -11.74
CA GLY A 131 1.63 0.94 -11.22
C GLY A 131 1.66 -0.15 -12.30
N THR A 132 1.21 0.16 -13.52
CA THR A 132 1.28 -0.76 -14.66
C THR A 132 2.72 -1.03 -15.06
N LEU A 133 3.57 0.00 -15.11
CA LEU A 133 5.01 -0.18 -15.36
C LEU A 133 5.65 -1.08 -14.30
N LEU A 134 5.39 -0.82 -13.02
CA LEU A 134 5.88 -1.63 -11.91
C LEU A 134 5.44 -3.09 -12.04
N PHE A 135 4.17 -3.34 -12.38
CA PHE A 135 3.65 -4.69 -12.57
C PHE A 135 4.37 -5.44 -13.69
N LEU A 136 4.58 -4.81 -14.85
CA LEU A 136 5.34 -5.41 -15.94
C LEU A 136 6.79 -5.71 -15.55
N THR A 137 7.45 -4.78 -14.86
CA THR A 137 8.82 -5.01 -14.36
C THR A 137 8.90 -6.12 -13.31
N SER A 138 7.88 -6.27 -12.45
CA SER A 138 7.81 -7.33 -11.45
C SER A 138 7.67 -8.72 -12.07
N ILE A 139 6.86 -8.84 -13.14
CA ILE A 139 6.75 -10.09 -13.89
C ILE A 139 8.06 -10.41 -14.60
N ALA A 140 8.66 -9.41 -15.26
CA ALA A 140 9.95 -9.60 -15.93
C ALA A 140 11.03 -10.05 -14.94
N GLN A 141 11.07 -9.45 -13.74
CA GLN A 141 11.98 -9.83 -12.67
C GLN A 141 11.76 -11.27 -12.19
N ALA A 142 10.51 -11.68 -11.96
CA ALA A 142 10.18 -13.06 -11.56
C ALA A 142 10.61 -14.10 -12.62
N VAL A 143 10.39 -13.80 -13.90
CA VAL A 143 10.82 -14.63 -15.02
C VAL A 143 12.34 -14.67 -15.10
N LEU A 144 13.02 -13.53 -15.01
CA LEU A 144 14.48 -13.45 -15.05
C LEU A 144 15.14 -14.26 -13.94
N VAL A 145 14.61 -14.22 -12.72
CA VAL A 145 15.14 -15.03 -11.60
C VAL A 145 14.88 -16.53 -11.83
N SER A 146 13.74 -16.89 -12.44
CA SER A 146 13.38 -18.28 -12.71
C SER A 146 14.20 -18.89 -13.87
N VAL A 147 14.48 -18.10 -14.91
CA VAL A 147 15.31 -18.50 -16.07
C VAL A 147 16.79 -18.34 -15.77
N GLY A 148 17.15 -17.41 -14.89
CA GLY A 148 18.50 -17.11 -14.43
C GLY A 148 19.16 -18.20 -13.58
N THR A 149 18.61 -19.41 -13.55
CA THR A 149 19.30 -20.62 -13.05
C THR A 149 20.68 -20.82 -13.66
N GLY A 150 20.99 -20.17 -14.80
CA GLY A 150 22.33 -20.08 -15.39
C GLY A 150 23.36 -19.22 -14.65
N PHE A 151 22.97 -18.33 -13.70
CA PHE A 151 23.93 -17.50 -12.96
C PHE A 151 24.77 -18.31 -11.96
N GLN A 152 24.33 -19.52 -11.60
CA GLN A 152 25.16 -20.50 -10.87
C GLN A 152 26.43 -20.90 -11.64
N SER A 153 26.45 -20.77 -12.96
CA SER A 153 27.64 -21.08 -13.77
C SER A 153 28.68 -19.95 -13.80
N PHE A 154 28.30 -18.71 -13.46
CA PHE A 154 29.23 -17.57 -13.51
C PHE A 154 30.09 -17.44 -12.24
N GLY A 155 29.60 -17.97 -11.10
CA GLY A 155 30.39 -18.12 -9.86
C GLY A 155 31.21 -19.41 -9.79
N ARG A 156 31.03 -20.34 -10.74
CA ARG A 156 31.81 -21.58 -10.89
C ARG A 156 33.13 -21.36 -11.64
N GLY A 157 33.70 -20.17 -11.55
CA GLY A 157 35.07 -19.88 -11.96
C GLY A 157 36.05 -20.27 -10.86
N SER A 158 36.68 -21.44 -11.01
CA SER A 158 37.97 -21.81 -10.42
C SER A 158 38.14 -21.68 -8.89
N VAL A 159 37.59 -22.61 -8.12
CA VAL A 159 38.33 -23.17 -6.96
C VAL A 159 38.03 -24.67 -6.91
N THR A 160 39.10 -25.44 -7.15
CA THR A 160 39.26 -26.92 -7.27
C THR A 160 38.69 -27.57 -8.51
#